data_AF-A0A3C0IUH3-F1
#
_entry.id   AF-A0A3C0IUH3-F1
#
_cell.length_a   1.000
_cell.length_b   1.000
_cell.length_c   1.000
_cell.angle_alpha   90.00
_cell.angle_beta   90.00
_cell.angle_gamma   90.00
#
_symmetry.space_group_name_H-M   'P 1'
#
loop_
_entity.id
_entity.type
_entity.pdbx_description
1 polymer ?
#
loop_
_entity_poly.entity_id
_entity_poly.type
_entity_poly.pdbx_seq_one_letter_code
_entity_poly.pdbx_strand_id
1 'polypeptide(L)' 'MFRKLLLFLIVFAGLTTLLKAQYAFVGNAFDAGNGCYTLTNASLNQMGAIWYQGQINLTQDFDIKAELNLGSGNGGGADG' A
#
# COMPACT_ATOMS: atom_id res chain seq x y z
N MET A 1 4.41 -6.49 40.14
CA MET A 1 3.74 -5.84 38.99
C MET A 1 4.71 -5.43 37.88
N PHE A 2 5.82 -4.74 38.17
CA PHE A 2 6.76 -4.23 37.15
C PHE A 2 7.31 -5.25 36.15
N ARG A 3 7.65 -6.49 36.56
CA ARG A 3 8.17 -7.52 35.65
C ARG A 3 7.16 -7.97 34.58
N LYS A 4 5.87 -8.00 34.92
CA LYS A 4 4.81 -8.36 33.97
C LYS A 4 4.56 -7.21 32.98
N LEU A 5 4.65 -5.96 33.46
CA LEU A 5 4.53 -4.76 32.62
C LEU A 5 5.69 -4.65 31.61
N LEU A 6 6.92 -4.95 32.06
CA LEU A 6 8.11 -4.94 31.19
C LEU A 6 8.02 -6.00 30.09
N LEU A 7 7.59 -7.23 30.43
CA LEU A 7 7.36 -8.29 29.44
C LEU A 7 6.27 -7.89 28.43
N PHE A 8 5.21 -7.24 28.88
CA PHE A 8 4.12 -6.77 28.01
C PHE A 8 4.61 -5.70 27.02
N LEU A 9 5.44 -4.75 27.48
CA LEU A 9 6.04 -3.71 26.63
C LEU A 9 7.01 -4.30 25.59
N ILE A 10 7.80 -5.31 25.95
CA ILE A 10 8.72 -5.98 25.03
C ILE A 10 7.94 -6.75 23.95
N VAL A 11 6.89 -7.47 24.32
CA VAL A 11 6.03 -8.19 23.36
C VAL A 11 5.31 -7.21 22.43
N PHE A 12 4.80 -6.10 22.96
CA PHE A 12 4.11 -5.08 22.16
C PHE A 12 5.07 -4.38 21.18
N ALA A 13 6.29 -4.04 21.61
CA ALA A 13 7.31 -3.45 20.75
C ALA A 13 7.83 -4.43 19.66
N GLY A 14 7.87 -5.74 19.95
CA GLY A 14 8.20 -6.76 18.95
C GLY A 14 7.11 -6.92 17.89
N LEU A 15 5.84 -6.84 18.30
CA LEU A 15 4.69 -7.04 17.40
C LEU A 15 4.55 -5.91 16.36
N THR A 16 4.90 -4.68 16.69
CA THR A 16 4.86 -3.55 15.74
C THR A 16 5.91 -3.67 14.63
N THR A 17 7.04 -4.34 14.88
CA THR A 17 8.09 -4.53 13.85
C THR A 17 7.74 -5.57 12.78
N LEU A 18 6.74 -6.44 13.05
CA LEU A 18 6.19 -7.38 12.08
C LEU A 18 5.17 -6.72 11.14
N LEU A 19 4.60 -5.59 11.55
CA LEU A 19 3.67 -4.79 10.76
C LEU A 19 4.45 -3.81 9.88
N LYS A 20 5.24 -4.32 8.93
CA LYS A 20 5.75 -3.47 7.85
C LYS A 20 4.60 -3.13 6.92
N ALA A 21 4.46 -1.84 6.57
CA ALA A 21 3.63 -1.44 5.44
C ALA A 21 4.10 -2.23 4.20
N GLN A 22 3.20 -2.97 3.57
CA GLN A 22 3.55 -3.90 2.48
C GLN A 22 3.95 -3.17 1.19
N TYR A 23 3.49 -1.93 1.03
CA TYR A 23 3.69 -1.12 -0.16
C TYR A 23 4.29 0.24 0.19
N ALA A 24 5.23 0.69 -0.64
CA ALA A 24 5.69 2.08 -0.65
C ALA A 24 4.86 2.88 -1.67
N PHE A 25 4.54 4.12 -1.32
CA PHE A 25 3.74 5.02 -2.15
C PHE A 25 4.64 6.05 -2.83
N VAL A 26 4.37 6.33 -4.10
CA VAL A 26 5.11 7.29 -4.92
C VAL A 26 4.13 8.30 -5.52
N GLY A 27 4.54 9.56 -5.59
CA GLY A 27 3.74 10.64 -6.17
C GLY A 27 2.49 10.95 -5.34
N ASN A 28 1.33 11.00 -6.00
CA ASN A 28 0.04 11.32 -5.41
C ASN A 28 -0.67 10.10 -4.78
N ALA A 29 -0.08 8.91 -4.83
CA ALA A 29 -0.72 7.70 -4.34
C ALA A 29 -0.87 7.70 -2.81
N PHE A 30 -1.99 7.15 -2.30
CA PHE A 30 -2.24 7.00 -0.87
C PHE A 30 -3.07 5.75 -0.53
N ASP A 31 -3.00 5.33 0.73
CA ASP A 31 -3.79 4.24 1.29
C ASP A 31 -5.25 4.69 1.49
N ALA A 32 -6.18 4.05 0.78
CA ALA A 32 -7.61 4.31 0.91
C ALA A 32 -8.28 3.44 2.00
N GLY A 33 -7.51 2.58 2.67
CA GLY A 33 -7.98 1.63 3.67
C GLY A 33 -8.53 0.35 3.05
N ASN A 34 -8.73 -0.67 3.88
CA ASN A 34 -9.31 -1.96 3.50
C ASN A 34 -8.58 -2.68 2.33
N GLY A 35 -7.29 -2.40 2.15
CA GLY A 35 -6.51 -2.98 1.05
C GLY A 35 -6.75 -2.31 -0.31
N CYS A 36 -7.43 -1.17 -0.35
CA CYS A 36 -7.58 -0.34 -1.53
C CYS A 36 -6.54 0.79 -1.54
N TYR A 37 -6.07 1.14 -2.72
CA TYR A 37 -5.08 2.19 -2.93
C TYR A 37 -5.57 3.15 -4.00
N THR A 38 -5.47 4.45 -3.74
CA THR A 38 -5.76 5.48 -4.74
C THR A 38 -4.45 5.91 -5.36
N LEU A 39 -4.27 5.71 -6.67
CA LEU A 39 -3.06 6.15 -7.38
C LEU A 39 -3.17 7.62 -7.81
N THR A 40 -4.33 8.04 -8.28
CA THR A 40 -4.61 9.41 -8.72
C THR A 40 -6.01 9.82 -8.25
N ASN A 41 -6.18 11.12 -7.96
CA ASN A 41 -7.50 11.72 -7.74
C ASN A 41 -8.07 12.26 -9.05
N ALA A 42 -9.36 12.58 -9.07
CA ALA A 42 -10.04 13.25 -10.19
C ALA A 42 -9.61 14.73 -10.32
N SER A 43 -8.33 14.95 -10.64
CA SER A 43 -7.69 16.25 -10.82
C SER A 43 -6.69 16.15 -11.97
N LEU A 44 -6.39 17.28 -12.60
CA LEU A 44 -5.37 17.33 -13.65
C LEU A 44 -3.96 17.14 -13.06
N ASN A 45 -3.03 16.67 -13.90
CA ASN A 45 -1.59 16.55 -13.62
C ASN A 45 -1.28 15.71 -12.36
N GLN A 46 -1.90 14.55 -12.23
CA GLN A 46 -1.64 13.60 -11.15
C GLN A 46 -0.76 12.45 -11.65
N MET A 47 0.10 11.93 -10.78
CA MET A 47 0.93 10.75 -11.04
C MET A 47 1.13 9.98 -9.75
N GLY A 48 0.87 8.67 -9.74
CA GLY A 48 1.04 7.86 -8.53
C GLY A 48 1.37 6.41 -8.83
N ALA A 49 2.08 5.78 -7.89
CA ALA A 49 2.41 4.36 -7.93
C ALA A 49 2.47 3.77 -6.52
N ILE A 50 2.23 2.47 -6.43
CA ILE A 50 2.50 1.66 -5.24
C ILE A 50 3.51 0.57 -5.58
N TRP A 51 4.47 0.33 -4.69
CA TRP A 51 5.53 -0.66 -4.89
C TRP A 51 5.56 -1.64 -3.73
N TYR A 52 5.31 -2.91 -4.02
CA TYR A 52 5.59 -3.98 -3.07
C TYR A 52 7.08 -4.00 -2.76
N GLN A 53 7.45 -3.96 -1.48
CA GLN A 53 8.85 -3.83 -1.07
C GLN A 53 9.61 -5.16 -1.07
N GLY A 54 8.92 -6.29 -1.16
CA GLY A 54 9.56 -7.58 -1.31
C GLY A 54 10.02 -7.79 -2.75
N GLN A 55 11.28 -8.21 -2.93
CA GLN A 55 11.79 -8.60 -4.24
C GLN A 55 11.20 -9.97 -4.64
N ILE A 56 10.87 -10.12 -5.92
CA ILE A 56 10.49 -11.40 -6.51
C ILE A 56 11.63 -11.91 -7.40
N ASN A 57 11.76 -13.24 -7.48
CA ASN A 57 12.71 -13.86 -8.39
C ASN A 57 12.11 -13.95 -9.80
N LEU A 58 12.66 -13.18 -10.75
CA LEU A 58 12.18 -13.15 -12.13
C LEU A 58 12.54 -14.39 -12.96
N THR A 59 13.30 -15.35 -12.41
CA THR A 59 13.55 -16.65 -13.06
C THR A 59 12.49 -17.69 -12.76
N GLN A 60 11.47 -17.34 -11.98
CA GLN A 60 10.32 -18.18 -11.66
C GLN A 60 9.05 -17.51 -12.21
N ASP A 61 8.06 -18.33 -12.55
CA ASP A 61 6.75 -17.82 -12.98
C ASP A 61 6.04 -17.12 -11.81
N PHE A 62 5.34 -16.03 -12.11
CA PHE A 62 4.54 -15.30 -11.13
C PHE A 62 3.33 -14.64 -11.81
N ASP A 63 2.28 -14.43 -11.01
CA ASP A 63 1.06 -13.73 -11.41
C ASP A 63 0.92 -12.40 -10.66
N ILE A 64 0.45 -11.37 -11.36
CA ILE A 64 -0.01 -10.11 -10.76
C ILE A 64 -1.50 -9.97 -11.06
N LYS A 65 -2.30 -9.74 -10.00
CA LYS A 65 -3.75 -9.53 -10.11
C LYS A 65 -4.11 -8.20 -9.46
N ALA A 66 -4.92 -7.41 -10.13
CA ALA A 66 -5.42 -6.14 -9.64
C ALA A 66 -6.86 -5.95 -10.09
N GLU A 67 -7.66 -5.32 -9.22
CA GLU A 67 -8.98 -4.79 -9.55
C GLU A 67 -8.86 -3.27 -9.59
N LEU A 68 -9.36 -2.65 -10.67
CA LEU A 68 -9.20 -1.22 -10.92
C LEU A 68 -10.56 -0.54 -10.98
N ASN A 69 -10.65 0.63 -10.36
CA ASN A 69 -11.76 1.56 -10.51
C ASN A 69 -11.22 2.86 -11.15
N LEU A 70 -11.69 3.18 -12.36
CA LEU A 70 -11.26 4.35 -13.13
C LEU A 70 -12.25 5.53 -13.02
N GLY A 71 -13.18 5.45 -12.05
CA GLY A 71 -14.21 6.47 -11.84
C GLY A 71 -15.41 6.35 -12.79
N SER A 72 -16.34 7.30 -12.67
CA SER A 72 -17.61 7.33 -13.41
C SER A 72 -17.91 8.70 -14.03
N GLY A 73 -16.89 9.54 -14.20
CA GLY A 73 -17.04 10.89 -14.75
C GLY A 73 -17.38 10.87 -16.24
N ASN A 74 -18.20 11.82 -16.68
CA ASN A 74 -18.59 11.95 -18.10
C ASN A 74 -17.67 12.90 -18.91
N GLY A 75 -16.58 13.39 -18.30
CA GLY A 75 -15.55 14.18 -18.99
C GLY A 75 -14.63 13.31 -19.85
N GLY A 76 -13.69 13.94 -20.56
CA GLY A 76 -12.61 13.19 -21.21
C GLY A 76 -11.80 12.38 -20.18
N GLY A 77 -11.43 11.14 -20.54
CA GLY A 77 -10.57 10.28 -19.73
C GLY A 77 -9.11 10.39 -20.16
N ALA A 78 -8.21 10.36 -19.20
CA ALA A 78 -6.75 10.42 -19.35
C ALA A 78 -6.14 10.28 -17.95
N ASP A 79 -4.97 9.67 -17.74
CA ASP A 79 -4.02 9.07 -18.69
C ASP A 79 -3.87 7.54 -18.48
N GLY A 80 -4.81 6.89 -17.80
CA GLY A 80 -4.81 5.45 -17.49
C GLY A 80 -6.08 4.99 -16.79
#